data_AF-A0A5E4N9Q2-F1
#
_entry.id   AF-A0A5E4N9Q2-F1
#
_cell.length_a   1.000
_cell.length_b   1.000
_cell.length_c   1.000
_cell.angle_alpha   90.00
_cell.angle_beta   90.00
_cell.angle_gamma   90.00
#
_symmetry.space_group_name_H-M   'P 1'
#
loop_
_entity.id
_entity.type
_entity.pdbx_description
1 polymer ?
#
loop_
_entity_poly.entity_id
_entity_poly.type
_entity_poly.pdbx_seq_one_letter_code
_entity_poly.pdbx_strand_id
1 'polypeptide(L)' 'MRSMSNNAYQQFHLDLLKHTKVTAIEATIEAGKEEADIAKKEGNINENGIPLITVIADGAWSKRS' A
#
# COMPACT_ATOMS: atom_id res chain seq x y z
N MET A 1 22.88 -24.43 6.49
CA MET A 1 23.91 -24.19 7.53
C MET A 1 23.26 -23.41 8.66
N ARG A 2 23.10 -24.00 9.86
CA ARG A 2 22.49 -23.30 11.02
C ARG A 2 23.57 -22.43 11.66
N SER A 3 23.45 -21.12 11.49
CA SER A 3 24.26 -20.13 12.22
C SER A 3 23.37 -19.43 13.24
N MET A 4 23.84 -19.25 14.47
CA MET A 4 23.15 -18.47 15.51
C MET A 4 22.87 -17.03 15.07
N SER A 5 23.77 -16.45 14.26
CA SER A 5 23.58 -15.11 13.68
C SER A 5 22.44 -15.04 12.66
N ASN A 6 22.18 -16.14 11.94
CA ASN A 6 21.07 -16.19 10.99
C ASN A 6 19.73 -16.17 11.71
N ASN A 7 19.61 -16.88 12.85
CA ASN A 7 18.36 -16.87 13.61
C ASN A 7 18.00 -15.45 14.09
N ALA A 8 18.97 -14.74 14.69
CA ALA A 8 18.76 -13.35 15.12
C ALA A 8 18.40 -12.43 13.94
N TYR A 9 19.11 -12.53 12.81
CA TYR A 9 18.81 -11.77 11.60
C TYR A 9 17.38 -12.01 11.10
N GLN A 10 16.93 -13.27 11.04
CA GLN A 10 15.58 -13.60 10.59
C GLN A 10 14.51 -13.01 11.52
N GLN A 11 14.72 -13.01 12.84
CA GLN A 11 13.78 -12.39 13.78
C GLN A 11 13.64 -10.89 13.52
N PHE A 12 14.76 -10.16 13.47
CA PHE A 12 14.73 -8.73 13.18
C PHE A 12 14.12 -8.42 11.81
N HIS A 13 14.41 -9.24 10.81
CA HIS A 13 13.84 -9.07 9.47
C HIS A 13 12.32 -9.27 9.47
N LEU A 14 11.81 -10.30 10.17
CA LEU A 14 10.38 -10.55 10.29
C LEU A 14 9.66 -9.44 11.04
N ASP A 15 10.27 -8.92 12.12
CA ASP A 15 9.72 -7.80 12.87
C ASP A 15 9.65 -6.53 12.00
N LEU A 16 10.73 -6.23 11.29
CA LEU A 16 10.79 -5.07 10.39
C LEU A 16 9.74 -5.21 9.27
N LEU A 17 9.65 -6.37 8.64
CA LEU A 17 8.62 -6.66 7.63
C LEU A 17 7.20 -6.48 8.18
N LYS A 18 6.94 -6.91 9.42
CA LYS A 18 5.63 -6.74 10.06
C LYS A 18 5.29 -5.27 10.22
N HIS A 19 6.22 -4.47 10.74
CA HIS A 19 6.03 -3.02 10.89
C HIS A 19 5.83 -2.33 9.55
N THR A 20 6.68 -2.61 8.56
CA THR A 20 6.56 -2.02 7.22
C THR A 20 5.22 -2.34 6.57
N LYS A 21 4.73 -3.59 6.72
CA LYS A 21 3.41 -3.97 6.21
C LYS A 21 2.27 -3.18 6.85
N VAL A 22 2.31 -3.02 8.18
CA VAL A 22 1.29 -2.25 8.91
C VAL A 22 1.29 -0.80 8.43
N THR A 23 2.45 -0.15 8.42
CA THR A 23 2.58 1.25 7.99
C THR A 23 2.16 1.43 6.53
N ALA A 24 2.52 0.51 5.64
CA ALA A 24 2.11 0.56 4.24
C ALA A 24 0.58 0.46 4.10
N ILE A 25 -0.06 -0.44 4.83
CA ILE A 25 -1.52 -0.57 4.83
C ILE A 25 -2.17 0.72 5.35
N GLU A 26 -1.71 1.24 6.48
CA GLU A 26 -2.22 2.49 7.07
C GLU A 26 -2.13 3.66 6.09
N ALA A 27 -0.96 3.84 5.47
CA ALA A 27 -0.75 4.88 4.46
C ALA A 27 -1.66 4.71 3.24
N THR A 28 -1.88 3.47 2.76
CA THR A 28 -2.80 3.23 1.64
C THR A 28 -4.25 3.53 1.99
N ILE A 29 -4.67 3.29 3.24
CA ILE A 29 -6.02 3.60 3.71
C ILE A 29 -6.20 5.12 3.81
N GLU A 30 -5.21 5.83 4.34
CA GLU A 30 -5.22 7.29 4.46
C GLU A 30 -5.27 7.95 3.09
N ALA A 31 -4.37 7.57 2.18
CA ALA A 31 -4.38 8.06 0.80
C ALA A 31 -5.71 7.75 0.09
N GLY A 32 -6.27 6.55 0.29
CA GLY A 32 -7.57 6.20 -0.29
C GLY A 32 -8.73 7.07 0.22
N LYS A 33 -8.69 7.55 1.47
CA LYS A 33 -9.68 8.48 2.01
C LYS A 33 -9.52 9.88 1.42
N GLU A 34 -8.29 10.37 1.32
CA GLU A 34 -7.99 11.68 0.73
C GLU A 34 -8.46 11.75 -0.72
N GLU A 35 -8.11 10.74 -1.53
CA GLU A 35 -8.54 10.63 -2.93
C GLU A 35 -10.07 10.53 -3.06
N ALA A 36 -10.73 9.80 -2.15
CA ALA A 36 -12.19 9.71 -2.13
C ALA A 36 -12.86 11.07 -1.83
N ASP A 37 -12.28 11.86 -0.92
CA ASP A 37 -12.79 13.18 -0.58
C ASP A 37 -12.55 14.21 -1.70
N ILE A 38 -11.42 14.12 -2.39
CA ILE A 38 -11.13 14.94 -3.58
C ILE A 38 -12.13 14.62 -4.70
N ALA A 39 -12.34 13.34 -5.02
CA ALA A 39 -13.29 12.92 -6.06
C ALA A 39 -14.73 13.38 -5.76
N LYS A 40 -15.15 13.35 -4.49
CA LYS A 40 -16.46 13.91 -4.08
C LYS A 40 -16.53 15.43 -4.28
N LYS A 41 -15.48 16.18 -3.94
CA LYS A 41 -15.43 17.65 -4.13
C LYS A 41 -15.49 18.04 -5.61
N GLU A 42 -14.85 17.25 -6.48
CA GLU A 42 -14.84 17.49 -7.92
C GLU A 42 -16.12 17.01 -8.63
N GLY A 43 -17.05 16.37 -7.91
CA GLY A 43 -18.26 15.79 -8.49
C GLY A 43 -18.00 14.56 -9.34
N ASN A 44 -16.81 13.95 -9.22
CA ASN A 44 -16.43 12.73 -9.93
C ASN A 44 -16.97 11.50 -9.20
N ILE A 45 -18.29 11.41 -9.19
CA ILE A 45 -19.07 10.38 -8.49
C ILE A 45 -19.95 9.65 -9.50
N ASN A 46 -20.17 8.35 -9.28
CA ASN A 46 -21.11 7.59 -10.11
C ASN A 46 -22.58 7.89 -9.75
N GLU A 47 -23.51 7.28 -10.48
CA GLU A 47 -24.97 7.37 -10.27
C GLU A 47 -25.44 6.98 -8.84
N ASN A 48 -24.60 6.26 -8.09
CA ASN A 48 -24.86 5.83 -6.71
C ASN A 48 -24.09 6.65 -5.66
N GLY A 49 -23.39 7.72 -6.06
CA GLY A 49 -22.63 8.60 -5.16
C GLY A 49 -21.27 8.05 -4.70
N ILE A 50 -20.74 7.02 -5.37
CA ILE A 50 -19.44 6.42 -5.08
C ILE A 50 -18.35 7.21 -5.83
N PRO A 51 -17.29 7.69 -5.15
CA PRO A 51 -16.20 8.43 -5.79
C PRO A 51 -15.43 7.55 -6.78
N LEU A 52 -15.18 8.09 -7.96
CA LEU A 52 -14.39 7.45 -9.01
C LEU A 52 -12.94 7.96 -8.93
N ILE A 53 -12.06 7.14 -8.36
CA ILE A 53 -10.64 7.45 -8.22
C ILE A 53 -9.90 6.87 -9.44
N THR A 54 -9.17 7.71 -10.16
CA THR A 54 -8.37 7.26 -11.31
C THR A 54 -7.03 6.74 -10.84
N VAL A 55 -6.76 5.45 -11.08
CA VAL A 55 -5.47 4.83 -10.77
C VAL A 55 -4.67 4.73 -12.05
N ILE A 56 -3.53 5.41 -12.10
CA ILE A 56 -2.55 5.25 -13.18
C ILE A 56 -1.78 3.96 -12.89
N ALA A 57 -2.19 2.85 -13.49
CA ALA A 57 -1.41 1.63 -13.49
C ALA A 57 -0.21 1.82 -14.44
N ASP A 58 0.93 2.25 -13.94
CA ASP A 58 2.19 2.13 -14.68
C ASP A 58 2.43 0.63 -14.94
N GLY A 59 2.30 0.21 -16.20
CA GLY A 59 2.38 -1.18 -16.66
C GLY A 59 3.76 -1.82 -16.52
N ALA A 60 4.61 -1.31 -15.62
CA ALA A 60 6.02 -1.66 -15.51
C ALA A 60 6.41 -2.22 -14.12
N TRP A 61 5.59 -3.11 -13.55
CA TRP A 61 6.10 -4.08 -12.55
C TRP A 61 6.61 -5.39 -13.20
N SER A 62 6.32 -5.63 -14.49
CA SER A 62 6.75 -6.87 -15.19
C SER A 62 8.20 -6.86 -15.68
N LYS A 63 8.93 -5.74 -15.53
CA LYS A 63 10.26 -5.53 -16.13
C LYS A 63 11.44 -5.59 -15.13
N ARG A 64 11.23 -5.95 -13.87
CA ARG A 64 12.32 -6.24 -12.91
C ARG A 64 12.33 -7.73 -12.57
N SER A 65 12.68 -8.55 -13.57
CA SER A 65 13.19 -9.91 -13.36
C SER A 65 14.70 -9.86 -13.16
#